data_AF-A0AA39HZA0-F1
#
_entry.id   AF-A0AA39HZA0-F1
#
_cell.length_a   1.000
_cell.length_b   1.000
_cell.length_c   1.000
_cell.angle_alpha   90.00
_cell.angle_beta   90.00
_cell.angle_gamma   90.00
#
_symmetry.space_group_name_H-M   'P 1'
#
loop_
_entity.id
_entity.type
_entity.pdbx_description
1 polymer ?
#
loop_
_entity_poly.entity_id
_entity_poly.type
_entity_poly.pdbx_seq_one_letter_code
_entity_poly.pdbx_strand_id
1 'polypeptide(L)'
;MVWSAAFVAVAICLVAASGTPVKSPLKFVYNSPWRVCFAMKDVSKLPQYTPIFDSKTECDVFGKAAMDGSPCIGPYSGVDPKPKGIWTSDDCHFSECPKEYVCRNGLSGGECCVPENEKLHEEGTSDKCPNGKKAGGVVEGGKLQVVFAQTCDHLLCDKKEDCVQVNRFFAKCCSK
;
A
#
# COMPACT_ATOMS: atom_id res chain seq x y z
N MET A 1 48.80 -26.08 52.68
CA MET A 1 48.85 -25.36 51.40
C MET A 1 47.48 -25.50 50.74
N VAL A 2 46.64 -24.48 50.82
CA VAL A 2 45.31 -24.44 50.21
C VAL A 2 45.31 -23.22 49.30
N TRP A 3 45.22 -23.43 47.99
CA TRP A 3 45.12 -22.37 47.00
C TRP A 3 43.65 -22.16 46.65
N SER A 4 43.11 -21.00 47.02
CA SER A 4 41.79 -20.53 46.57
C SER A 4 41.97 -19.68 45.31
N ALA A 5 41.45 -20.15 44.18
CA ALA A 5 41.40 -19.38 42.94
C ALA A 5 40.11 -18.54 42.92
N ALA A 6 40.25 -17.22 42.89
CA ALA A 6 39.16 -16.28 42.70
C ALA A 6 38.86 -16.12 41.19
N PHE A 7 37.66 -16.48 40.76
CA PHE A 7 37.17 -16.20 39.41
C PHE A 7 36.56 -14.79 39.36
N VAL A 8 37.20 -13.90 38.61
CA VAL A 8 36.68 -12.57 38.30
C VAL A 8 35.74 -12.70 37.10
N ALA A 9 34.44 -12.52 37.32
CA ALA A 9 33.45 -12.46 36.26
C ALA A 9 33.50 -11.09 35.57
N VAL A 10 34.00 -11.05 34.34
CA VAL A 10 33.98 -9.86 33.48
C VAL A 10 32.60 -9.76 32.83
N ALA A 11 31.78 -8.83 33.30
CA ALA A 11 30.51 -8.47 32.68
C ALA A 11 30.78 -7.70 31.38
N ILE A 12 30.60 -8.37 30.24
CA ILE A 12 30.66 -7.74 28.91
C ILE A 12 29.32 -7.03 28.69
N CYS A 13 29.31 -5.70 28.86
CA CYS A 13 28.22 -4.85 28.40
C CYS A 13 28.16 -4.89 26.87
N LEU A 14 27.19 -5.61 26.31
CA LEU A 14 26.83 -5.53 24.90
C LEU A 14 26.28 -4.12 24.62
N VAL A 15 27.09 -3.29 23.99
CA VAL A 15 26.67 -2.00 23.45
C VAL A 15 25.65 -2.27 22.35
N ALA A 16 24.39 -1.89 22.58
CA ALA A 16 23.36 -1.92 21.57
C ALA A 16 23.76 -0.95 20.44
N ALA A 17 24.13 -1.51 19.28
CA ALA A 17 24.41 -0.72 18.09
C ALA A 17 23.13 0.03 17.69
N SER A 18 23.14 1.34 17.87
CA SER A 18 22.18 2.28 17.31
C SER A 18 22.34 2.28 15.78
N GLY A 19 21.69 1.32 15.12
CA GLY A 19 21.65 1.27 13.67
C GLY A 19 20.96 2.52 13.13
N THR A 20 21.69 3.33 12.38
CA THR A 20 21.13 4.41 11.56
C THR A 20 20.03 3.81 10.67
N PRO A 21 18.85 4.43 10.54
CA PRO A 21 17.81 3.93 9.65
C PRO A 21 18.37 3.89 8.22
N VAL A 22 18.55 2.69 7.68
CA VAL A 22 18.95 2.51 6.28
C VAL A 22 17.80 3.06 5.45
N LYS A 23 18.02 4.20 4.77
CA LYS A 23 17.06 4.71 3.78
C LYS A 23 16.84 3.62 2.75
N SER A 24 15.60 3.16 2.61
CA SER A 24 15.26 2.19 1.58
C SER A 24 15.59 2.79 0.21
N PRO A 25 16.20 2.03 -0.71
CA PRO A 25 16.41 2.48 -2.08
C PRO A 25 15.08 2.61 -2.87
N LEU A 26 13.97 2.12 -2.33
CA LEU A 26 12.65 2.26 -2.94
C LEU A 26 12.18 3.72 -2.88
N LYS A 27 11.57 4.15 -3.98
CA LYS A 27 10.79 5.38 -4.05
C LYS A 27 9.30 5.05 -4.04
N PHE A 28 8.47 6.02 -3.69
CA PHE A 28 7.03 5.86 -3.65
C PHE A 28 6.36 6.81 -4.64
N VAL A 29 5.38 6.29 -5.37
CA VAL A 29 4.62 7.04 -6.38
C VAL A 29 3.15 6.85 -6.11
N TYR A 30 2.42 7.97 -6.05
CA TYR A 30 0.99 7.94 -5.82
C TYR A 30 0.26 7.44 -7.06
N ASN A 31 -0.60 6.45 -6.88
CA ASN A 31 -1.50 5.95 -7.91
C ASN A 31 -2.92 6.36 -7.56
N SER A 32 -3.43 7.37 -8.27
CA SER A 32 -4.76 7.93 -8.00
C SER A 32 -5.90 6.92 -8.15
N PRO A 33 -5.98 6.09 -9.23
CA PRO A 33 -7.02 5.07 -9.33
C PRO A 33 -7.11 4.15 -8.10
N TRP A 34 -5.97 3.65 -7.63
CA TRP A 34 -5.93 2.75 -6.48
C TRP A 34 -5.90 3.47 -5.13
N ARG A 35 -5.75 4.80 -5.10
CA ARG A 35 -5.58 5.65 -3.91
C ARG A 35 -4.50 5.15 -2.95
N VAL A 36 -3.39 4.70 -3.52
CA VAL A 36 -2.27 4.11 -2.77
C VAL A 36 -0.93 4.58 -3.32
N CYS A 37 0.10 4.41 -2.49
CA CYS A 37 1.48 4.68 -2.84
C CYS A 37 2.22 3.40 -3.20
N PHE A 38 2.48 3.19 -4.48
CA PHE A 38 3.27 2.06 -4.94
C PHE A 38 4.76 2.31 -4.74
N ALA A 39 5.45 1.30 -4.23
CA ALA A 39 6.90 1.27 -4.20
C ALA A 39 7.47 0.99 -5.59
N MET A 40 8.58 1.65 -5.91
CA MET A 40 9.30 1.50 -7.17
C MET A 40 10.81 1.53 -6.93
N LYS A 41 11.51 0.50 -7.40
CA LYS A 41 12.98 0.45 -7.38
C LYS A 41 13.65 1.30 -8.47
N ASP A 42 12.94 1.57 -9.55
CA ASP A 42 13.41 2.38 -10.68
C ASP A 42 12.30 3.34 -11.10
N VAL A 43 12.61 4.63 -11.02
CA VAL A 43 11.71 5.74 -11.35
C VAL A 43 12.15 6.47 -12.63
N SER A 44 13.23 6.04 -13.28
CA SER A 44 13.79 6.70 -14.46
C SER A 44 12.86 6.73 -15.67
N LYS A 45 11.89 5.79 -15.71
CA LYS A 45 10.90 5.65 -16.78
C LYS A 45 9.59 6.37 -16.51
N LEU A 46 9.48 7.08 -15.39
CA LEU A 46 8.26 7.83 -15.06
C LEU A 46 8.18 9.13 -15.86
N PRO A 47 6.96 9.62 -16.14
CA PRO A 47 6.77 10.95 -16.72
C PRO A 47 7.48 12.03 -15.88
N GLN A 48 8.05 13.04 -16.55
CA GLN A 48 8.92 14.08 -15.95
C GLN A 48 8.34 14.77 -14.71
N TYR A 49 7.02 14.94 -14.64
CA TYR A 49 6.33 15.65 -13.56
C TYR A 49 5.63 14.72 -12.57
N THR A 50 5.96 13.44 -12.58
CA THR A 50 5.42 12.48 -11.61
C THR A 50 5.98 12.79 -10.23
N PRO A 51 5.14 13.09 -9.22
CA PRO A 51 5.62 13.25 -7.85
C PRO A 51 6.23 11.93 -7.34
N ILE A 52 7.45 12.01 -6.83
CA ILE A 52 8.20 10.87 -6.31
C ILE A 52 8.60 11.20 -4.87
N PHE A 53 8.34 10.26 -3.96
CA PHE A 53 8.54 10.45 -2.53
C PHE A 53 9.58 9.47 -1.98
N ASP A 54 10.29 9.90 -0.94
CA ASP A 54 11.32 9.10 -0.27
C ASP A 54 10.72 8.12 0.75
N SER A 55 9.50 8.36 1.21
CA SER A 55 8.79 7.51 2.16
C SER A 55 7.35 7.26 1.74
N LYS A 56 6.83 6.09 2.13
CA LYS A 56 5.43 5.75 1.93
C LYS A 56 4.52 6.75 2.65
N THR A 57 4.89 7.14 3.86
CA THR A 57 4.11 8.09 4.68
C THR A 57 3.98 9.45 4.02
N GLU A 58 5.06 10.00 3.46
CA GLU A 58 5.02 11.26 2.71
C GLU A 58 4.09 11.17 1.49
N CYS A 59 4.21 10.07 0.73
CA CYS A 59 3.32 9.81 -0.39
C CYS A 59 1.85 9.66 0.05
N ASP A 60 1.57 8.96 1.14
CA ASP A 60 0.21 8.78 1.65
C ASP A 60 -0.38 10.12 2.12
N VAL A 61 0.43 11.02 2.69
CA VAL A 61 0.04 12.38 3.04
C VAL A 61 -0.31 13.18 1.79
N PHE A 62 0.51 13.09 0.74
CA PHE A 62 0.22 13.71 -0.56
C PHE A 62 -1.10 13.17 -1.15
N GLY A 63 -1.29 11.85 -1.18
CA GLY A 63 -2.50 11.23 -1.72
C GLY A 63 -3.77 11.65 -0.98
N LYS A 64 -3.71 11.77 0.35
CA LYS A 64 -4.83 12.29 1.15
C LYS A 64 -5.16 13.74 0.83
N ALA A 65 -4.15 14.54 0.49
CA ALA A 65 -4.33 15.94 0.12
C ALA A 65 -4.80 16.14 -1.33
N ALA A 66 -4.55 15.17 -2.20
CA ALA A 66 -4.85 15.25 -3.63
C ALA A 66 -6.37 15.26 -3.94
N MET A 67 -7.25 15.09 -2.95
CA MET A 67 -8.71 15.12 -3.09
C MET A 67 -9.21 14.29 -4.28
N ASP A 68 -8.74 13.04 -4.37
CA ASP A 68 -9.14 12.10 -5.41
C ASP A 68 -10.66 11.96 -5.43
N GLY A 69 -11.28 12.61 -6.41
CA GLY A 69 -12.72 12.89 -6.44
C GLY A 69 -13.63 11.68 -6.63
N SER A 70 -13.07 10.53 -7.01
CA SER A 70 -13.83 9.30 -7.19
C SER A 70 -14.05 8.58 -5.84
N PRO A 71 -15.29 8.19 -5.51
CA PRO A 71 -15.54 7.31 -4.39
C PRO A 71 -15.04 5.88 -4.64
N CYS A 72 -14.80 5.49 -5.90
CA CYS A 72 -14.40 4.15 -6.29
C CYS A 72 -12.93 3.84 -5.98
N ILE A 73 -12.62 2.55 -5.84
CA ILE A 73 -11.25 2.05 -5.81
C ILE A 73 -10.96 1.40 -7.17
N GLY A 74 -9.76 1.66 -7.68
CA GLY A 74 -9.28 1.17 -8.96
C GLY A 74 -9.61 2.11 -10.14
N PRO A 75 -9.28 1.68 -11.37
CA PRO A 75 -9.53 2.46 -12.58
C PRO A 75 -11.00 2.83 -12.77
N TYR A 76 -11.26 4.02 -13.33
CA TYR A 76 -12.60 4.45 -13.72
C TYR A 76 -13.26 3.38 -14.61
N SER A 77 -14.51 3.05 -14.29
CA SER A 77 -15.25 1.98 -14.94
C SER A 77 -15.75 2.35 -16.34
N GLY A 78 -15.87 3.64 -16.65
CA GLY A 78 -16.57 4.11 -17.85
C GLY A 78 -18.09 3.96 -17.77
N VAL A 79 -18.64 3.68 -16.57
CA VAL A 79 -20.06 3.41 -16.38
C VAL A 79 -20.65 4.48 -15.47
N ASP A 80 -21.61 5.22 -16.02
CA ASP A 80 -22.33 6.25 -15.27
C ASP A 80 -23.62 5.69 -14.64
N PRO A 81 -24.01 6.16 -13.45
CA PRO A 81 -25.29 5.84 -12.86
C PRO A 81 -26.46 6.30 -13.74
N LYS A 82 -27.57 5.56 -13.70
CA LYS A 82 -28.81 5.89 -14.40
C LYS A 82 -29.91 6.28 -13.41
N PRO A 83 -30.73 7.30 -13.72
CA PRO A 83 -31.84 7.69 -12.85
C PRO A 83 -32.84 6.56 -12.57
N LYS A 84 -33.23 6.38 -11.29
CA LYS A 84 -34.34 5.56 -10.81
C LYS A 84 -35.66 6.34 -10.96
N GLY A 85 -36.05 6.65 -12.19
CA GLY A 85 -37.31 7.33 -12.50
C GLY A 85 -37.15 8.77 -12.98
N ILE A 86 -38.06 9.66 -12.55
CA ILE A 86 -38.21 11.02 -13.11
C ILE A 86 -37.17 12.00 -12.54
N TRP A 87 -36.64 11.73 -11.35
CA TRP A 87 -35.66 12.59 -10.70
C TRP A 87 -34.28 12.38 -11.32
N THR A 88 -33.71 13.44 -11.89
CA THR A 88 -32.35 13.44 -12.43
C THR A 88 -31.37 13.87 -11.33
N SER A 89 -30.66 12.92 -10.74
CA SER A 89 -29.55 13.19 -9.82
C SER A 89 -28.60 12.01 -9.86
N ASP A 90 -27.31 12.29 -9.89
CA ASP A 90 -26.27 11.25 -9.92
C ASP A 90 -26.07 10.60 -8.55
N ASP A 91 -26.75 11.09 -7.49
CA ASP A 91 -26.72 10.45 -6.17
C ASP A 91 -27.29 9.03 -6.22
N CYS A 92 -26.62 8.09 -5.58
CA CYS A 92 -27.01 6.68 -5.52
C CYS A 92 -28.38 6.42 -4.89
N HIS A 93 -28.94 7.39 -4.16
CA HIS A 93 -30.32 7.36 -3.72
C HIS A 93 -31.30 7.44 -4.90
N PHE A 94 -31.01 8.31 -5.87
CA PHE A 94 -31.86 8.58 -7.04
C PHE A 94 -31.39 7.88 -8.30
N SER A 95 -30.21 7.24 -8.28
CA SER A 95 -29.63 6.53 -9.43
C SER A 95 -29.26 5.09 -9.10
N GLU A 96 -29.24 4.24 -10.13
CA GLU A 96 -28.80 2.85 -10.09
C GLU A 96 -27.69 2.58 -11.10
N CYS A 97 -26.87 1.58 -10.76
CA CYS A 97 -25.85 1.07 -11.65
C CYS A 97 -26.30 -0.24 -12.30
N PRO A 98 -25.70 -0.63 -13.43
CA PRO A 98 -25.88 -1.97 -13.98
C PRO A 98 -25.51 -3.05 -12.94
N LYS A 99 -26.00 -4.27 -13.15
CA LYS A 99 -25.97 -5.37 -12.16
C LYS A 99 -24.57 -5.72 -11.66
N GLU A 100 -23.55 -5.51 -12.48
CA GLU A 100 -22.15 -5.83 -12.19
C GLU A 100 -21.42 -4.73 -11.38
N TYR A 101 -22.12 -3.65 -11.06
CA TYR A 101 -21.56 -2.45 -10.43
C TYR A 101 -22.30 -2.08 -9.15
N VAL A 102 -21.61 -1.38 -8.26
CA VAL A 102 -22.19 -0.83 -7.03
C VAL A 102 -22.09 0.69 -7.07
N CYS A 103 -23.22 1.36 -6.90
CA CYS A 103 -23.24 2.81 -6.79
C CYS A 103 -22.64 3.25 -5.45
N ARG A 104 -21.65 4.15 -5.48
CA ARG A 104 -21.07 4.79 -4.30
C ARG A 104 -21.17 6.31 -4.43
N ASN A 105 -21.60 6.99 -3.36
CA ASN A 105 -21.61 8.46 -3.32
C ASN A 105 -20.21 8.98 -2.98
N GLY A 106 -19.71 9.89 -3.81
CA GLY A 106 -18.49 10.66 -3.60
C GLY A 106 -18.79 12.15 -3.43
N LEU A 107 -17.74 12.97 -3.50
CA LEU A 107 -17.86 14.43 -3.34
C LEU A 107 -18.67 15.08 -4.49
N SER A 108 -18.57 14.51 -5.69
CA SER A 108 -19.19 15.05 -6.92
C SER A 108 -20.50 14.37 -7.33
N GLY A 109 -21.03 13.45 -6.52
CA GLY A 109 -22.20 12.64 -6.87
C GLY A 109 -21.92 11.14 -6.74
N GLY A 110 -22.85 10.31 -7.22
CA GLY A 110 -22.67 8.87 -7.27
C GLY A 110 -21.85 8.42 -8.47
N GLU A 111 -21.12 7.32 -8.30
CA GLU A 111 -20.35 6.66 -9.36
C GLU A 111 -20.59 5.14 -9.31
N CYS A 112 -20.59 4.48 -10.47
CA CYS A 112 -20.68 3.03 -10.55
C CYS A 112 -19.31 2.36 -10.44
N CYS A 113 -19.02 1.83 -9.25
CA CYS A 113 -17.77 1.17 -8.93
C CYS A 113 -17.79 -0.32 -9.28
N VAL A 114 -16.64 -0.84 -9.69
CA VAL A 114 -16.42 -2.29 -9.87
C VAL A 114 -16.18 -2.92 -8.49
N PRO A 115 -17.08 -3.79 -7.98
CA PRO A 115 -16.94 -4.34 -6.63
C PRO A 115 -15.66 -5.15 -6.41
N GLU A 116 -15.21 -5.86 -7.45
CA GLU A 116 -13.98 -6.66 -7.40
C GLU A 116 -12.73 -5.81 -7.09
N ASN A 117 -12.71 -4.52 -7.45
CA ASN A 117 -11.55 -3.68 -7.20
C ASN A 117 -11.34 -3.43 -5.70
N GLU A 118 -12.41 -3.31 -4.90
CA GLU A 118 -12.28 -3.17 -3.44
C GLU A 118 -11.56 -4.39 -2.85
N LYS A 119 -11.95 -5.59 -3.27
CA LYS A 119 -11.32 -6.85 -2.87
C LYS A 119 -9.85 -6.92 -3.30
N LEU A 120 -9.55 -6.60 -4.56
CA LEU A 120 -8.17 -6.61 -5.07
C LEU A 120 -7.27 -5.61 -4.33
N HIS A 121 -7.83 -4.46 -3.96
CA HIS A 121 -7.14 -3.46 -3.15
C HIS A 121 -6.92 -3.95 -1.71
N GLU A 122 -7.91 -4.55 -1.06
CA GLU A 122 -7.75 -5.13 0.28
C GLU A 122 -6.68 -6.23 0.30
N GLU A 123 -6.73 -7.16 -0.66
CA GLU A 123 -5.69 -8.17 -0.86
C GLU A 123 -4.31 -7.51 -1.05
N GLY A 124 -4.26 -6.45 -1.84
CA GLY A 124 -3.07 -5.67 -2.18
C GLY A 124 -2.52 -4.77 -1.07
N THR A 125 -3.29 -4.48 -0.03
CA THR A 125 -2.89 -3.56 1.06
C THR A 125 -2.88 -4.20 2.45
N SER A 126 -3.43 -5.40 2.59
CA SER A 126 -3.38 -6.21 3.82
C SER A 126 -1.95 -6.42 4.36
N ASP A 127 -1.83 -6.54 5.68
CA ASP A 127 -0.62 -6.95 6.39
C ASP A 127 -0.25 -8.43 6.22
N LYS A 128 -1.09 -9.18 5.49
CA LYS A 128 -0.90 -10.59 5.17
C LYS A 128 -0.75 -10.81 3.68
N CYS A 129 -0.03 -11.88 3.37
CA CYS A 129 0.08 -12.45 2.05
C CYS A 129 -1.01 -13.52 1.83
N PRO A 130 -1.27 -13.94 0.57
CA PRO A 130 -2.29 -14.95 0.26
C PRO A 130 -2.11 -16.29 0.99
N ASN A 131 -0.87 -16.63 1.34
CA ASN A 131 -0.52 -17.83 2.12
C ASN A 131 -0.66 -17.63 3.65
N GLY A 132 -1.22 -16.49 4.10
CA GLY A 132 -1.37 -16.14 5.51
C GLY A 132 -0.10 -15.64 6.20
N LYS A 133 1.06 -15.67 5.53
CA LYS A 133 2.31 -15.14 6.08
C LYS A 133 2.29 -13.62 6.15
N LYS A 134 3.20 -13.06 6.95
CA LYS A 134 3.33 -11.62 7.13
C LYS A 134 3.87 -10.96 5.86
N ALA A 135 3.25 -9.85 5.47
CA ALA A 135 3.76 -8.98 4.43
C ALA A 135 4.95 -8.14 4.95
N GLY A 136 5.94 -7.95 4.09
CA GLY A 136 7.08 -7.08 4.32
C GLY A 136 6.66 -5.61 4.35
N GLY A 137 7.42 -4.81 5.07
CA GLY A 137 7.11 -3.40 5.25
C GLY A 137 8.11 -2.68 6.12
N VAL A 138 7.90 -1.37 6.26
CA VAL A 138 8.74 -0.50 7.09
C VAL A 138 7.99 -0.20 8.38
N VAL A 139 8.64 -0.31 9.52
CA VAL A 139 8.05 0.13 10.79
C VAL A 139 8.32 1.62 10.95
N GLU A 140 7.27 2.42 10.91
CA GLU A 140 7.33 3.87 11.08
C GLU A 140 6.34 4.30 12.16
N GLY A 141 6.81 5.07 13.15
CA GLY A 141 5.95 5.46 14.29
C GLY A 141 5.36 4.28 15.08
N GLY A 142 6.06 3.13 15.12
CA GLY A 142 5.60 1.91 15.79
C GLY A 142 4.52 1.12 15.04
N LYS A 143 4.15 1.53 13.82
CA LYS A 143 3.19 0.82 12.97
C LYS A 143 3.89 0.24 11.75
N LEU A 144 3.52 -0.98 11.39
CA LEU A 144 3.99 -1.59 10.15
C LEU A 144 3.28 -0.93 8.97
N GLN A 145 4.05 -0.28 8.11
CA GLN A 145 3.63 0.20 6.81
C GLN A 145 3.96 -0.87 5.78
N VAL A 146 2.94 -1.60 5.31
CA VAL A 146 3.11 -2.62 4.27
C VAL A 146 3.64 -1.93 3.01
N VAL A 147 4.71 -2.50 2.45
CA VAL A 147 5.29 -2.03 1.19
C VAL A 147 4.80 -2.95 0.08
N PHE A 148 4.16 -2.36 -0.91
CA PHE A 148 3.59 -3.06 -2.07
C PHE A 148 3.86 -2.25 -3.34
N ALA A 149 3.88 -2.93 -4.47
CA ALA A 149 4.06 -2.32 -5.78
C ALA A 149 3.04 -2.88 -6.78
N GLN A 150 3.05 -2.37 -8.00
CA GLN A 150 2.19 -2.88 -9.06
C GLN A 150 2.59 -4.31 -9.48
N THR A 151 3.90 -4.55 -9.58
CA THR A 151 4.48 -5.85 -9.96
C THR A 151 5.71 -6.17 -9.13
N CYS A 152 6.09 -7.45 -9.10
CA CYS A 152 7.31 -7.88 -8.41
C CYS A 152 8.59 -7.24 -8.95
N ASP A 153 8.60 -6.84 -10.23
CA ASP A 153 9.75 -6.17 -10.84
C ASP A 153 10.02 -4.80 -10.23
N HIS A 154 9.04 -4.19 -9.57
CA HIS A 154 9.18 -2.88 -8.92
C HIS A 154 9.60 -2.98 -7.45
N LEU A 155 9.57 -4.16 -6.84
CA LEU A 155 9.91 -4.36 -5.43
C LEU A 155 11.37 -4.74 -5.22
N LEU A 156 11.82 -4.46 -4.00
CA LEU A 156 13.07 -4.95 -3.42
C LEU A 156 12.71 -5.62 -2.10
N CYS A 157 12.72 -6.95 -2.10
CA CYS A 157 12.42 -7.75 -0.91
C CYS A 157 13.69 -8.12 -0.16
N ASP A 158 13.58 -8.22 1.17
CA ASP A 158 14.70 -8.66 2.00
C ASP A 158 15.04 -10.14 1.74
N LYS A 159 16.25 -10.56 2.13
CA LYS A 159 16.73 -11.94 1.92
C LYS A 159 15.79 -13.03 2.49
N LYS A 160 15.03 -12.68 3.54
CA LYS A 160 14.08 -13.58 4.24
C LYS A 160 12.66 -13.50 3.69
N GLU A 161 12.46 -12.76 2.61
CA GLU A 161 11.18 -12.56 1.96
C GLU A 161 11.28 -12.99 0.50
N ASP A 162 10.15 -13.39 -0.07
CA ASP A 162 9.98 -13.59 -1.50
C ASP A 162 8.93 -12.61 -2.01
N CYS A 163 9.10 -12.13 -3.24
CA CYS A 163 8.06 -11.35 -3.87
C CYS A 163 6.91 -12.26 -4.33
N VAL A 164 5.69 -11.87 -4.02
CA VAL A 164 4.46 -12.54 -4.45
C VAL A 164 3.60 -11.52 -5.19
N GLN A 165 3.24 -11.85 -6.43
CA GLN A 165 2.18 -11.14 -7.15
C GLN A 165 0.85 -11.56 -6.54
N VAL A 166 0.30 -10.71 -5.67
CA VAL A 166 -0.90 -10.99 -4.89
C VAL A 166 -2.13 -11.09 -5.79
N ASN A 167 -2.22 -10.18 -6.75
CA ASN A 167 -3.21 -10.20 -7.82
C ASN A 167 -2.70 -9.38 -9.01
N ARG A 168 -3.55 -9.14 -10.02
CA ARG A 168 -3.17 -8.45 -11.27
C ARG A 168 -2.68 -7.01 -11.10
N PHE A 169 -2.88 -6.38 -9.94
CA PHE A 169 -2.52 -4.97 -9.69
C PHE A 169 -1.54 -4.77 -8.53
N PHE A 170 -1.34 -5.79 -7.70
CA PHE A 170 -0.56 -5.67 -6.49
C PHE A 170 0.44 -6.82 -6.34
N ALA A 171 1.66 -6.46 -5.98
CA ALA A 171 2.72 -7.35 -5.53
C ALA A 171 3.20 -6.93 -4.14
N LYS A 172 3.66 -7.90 -3.36
CA LYS A 172 4.19 -7.70 -2.00
C LYS A 172 5.42 -8.56 -1.76
N CYS A 173 6.27 -8.11 -0.85
CA CYS A 173 7.24 -8.99 -0.22
C CYS A 173 6.56 -9.79 0.87
N CYS A 174 6.80 -11.09 0.94
CA CYS A 174 6.16 -12.02 1.86
C CYS A 174 7.21 -12.84 2.57
N SER A 175 7.06 -13.06 3.87
CA SER A 175 8.01 -13.92 4.61
C SER A 175 8.11 -15.32 3.99
N LYS A 176 9.32 -15.87 3.99
CA LYS A 176 9.60 -17.25 3.56
C LYS A 176 9.01 -18.31 4.48
#